data_AF-A0A965VAB1-F1
#
_entry.id   AF-A0A965VAB1-F1
#
_cell.length_a   1.000
_cell.length_b   1.000
_cell.length_c   1.000
_cell.angle_alpha   90.00
_cell.angle_beta   90.00
_cell.angle_gamma   90.00
#
_symmetry.space_group_name_H-M   'P 1'
#
loop_
_entity.id
_entity.type
_entity.pdbx_description
1 polymer ?
#
loop_
_entity_poly.entity_id
_entity_poly.type
_entity_poly.pdbx_seq_one_letter_code
_entity_poly.pdbx_strand_id
1 'polypeptide(L)'
;LKPAFRGKGRGSLLSFSRFIFMSAHQQRFDPKLFVEIRGFKNAKDESYFWNSFSKTFFNLDFFKADEISYIDNHFIMESIPKYPFIIEHMPKKVQRVIGKPHPNAMPAYSLLRKQNFRPNGLIDVLDGGPCLEAKIKDIPLVKSAKLFPIVIKRNINFDRFGFISNPSIDEFAVVKENYAFDKDKKELFISAKVAKALNLKPNSLAQVN
;
A
#
# COMPACT_ATOMS: atom_id res chain seq x y z
N LEU A 1 -5.08 -4.38 -9.32
CA LEU A 1 -5.41 -5.83 -9.43
C LEU A 1 -6.63 -6.00 -10.32
N LYS A 2 -6.51 -6.75 -11.42
CA LYS A 2 -7.63 -7.05 -12.33
C LYS A 2 -8.80 -7.65 -11.52
N PRO A 3 -10.08 -7.32 -11.83
CA PRO A 3 -11.23 -7.76 -11.04
C PRO A 3 -11.25 -9.26 -10.75
N ALA A 4 -10.93 -10.09 -11.75
CA ALA A 4 -10.88 -11.56 -11.63
C ALA A 4 -9.91 -12.10 -10.57
N PHE A 5 -8.92 -11.31 -10.13
CA PHE A 5 -7.93 -11.73 -9.14
C PHE A 5 -8.19 -11.16 -7.75
N ARG A 6 -9.25 -10.36 -7.57
CA ARG A 6 -9.63 -9.82 -6.25
C ARG A 6 -10.08 -10.96 -5.31
N GLY A 7 -9.86 -10.78 -4.00
CA GLY A 7 -10.13 -11.81 -3.00
C GLY A 7 -8.95 -12.75 -2.72
N LYS A 8 -9.17 -13.75 -1.84
CA LYS A 8 -8.22 -14.81 -1.47
C LYS A 8 -6.81 -14.32 -1.04
N GLY A 9 -6.72 -13.13 -0.43
CA GLY A 9 -5.46 -12.60 0.10
C GLY A 9 -4.46 -12.06 -0.93
N ARG A 10 -4.78 -12.06 -2.24
CA ARG A 10 -3.85 -11.56 -3.27
C ARG A 10 -3.62 -10.05 -3.19
N GLY A 11 -4.67 -9.30 -2.86
CA GLY A 11 -4.58 -7.85 -2.66
C GLY A 11 -3.68 -7.48 -1.47
N SER A 12 -3.72 -8.28 -0.39
CA SER A 12 -2.82 -8.07 0.76
C SER A 12 -1.40 -8.49 0.44
N LEU A 13 -1.17 -9.60 -0.27
CA LEU A 13 0.16 -9.98 -0.73
C LEU A 13 0.83 -8.88 -1.56
N LEU A 14 0.14 -8.36 -2.59
CA LEU A 14 0.69 -7.28 -3.42
C LEU A 14 0.87 -5.97 -2.64
N SER A 15 -0.01 -5.70 -1.67
CA SER A 15 0.12 -4.48 -0.89
C SER A 15 1.31 -4.57 0.07
N PHE A 16 1.43 -5.69 0.75
CA PHE A 16 2.38 -5.93 1.84
C PHE A 16 3.76 -6.35 1.37
N SER A 17 3.91 -6.90 0.16
CA SER A 17 5.23 -7.16 -0.42
C SER A 17 6.12 -5.90 -0.40
N ARG A 18 5.53 -4.71 -0.59
CA ARG A 18 6.22 -3.42 -0.49
C ARG A 18 6.74 -3.15 0.93
N PHE A 19 5.94 -3.40 1.96
CA PHE A 19 6.37 -3.23 3.35
C PHE A 19 7.39 -4.28 3.77
N ILE A 20 7.27 -5.50 3.25
CA ILE A 20 8.24 -6.58 3.45
C ILE A 20 9.58 -6.19 2.83
N PHE A 21 9.58 -5.66 1.60
CA PHE A 21 10.79 -5.12 0.99
C PHE A 21 11.39 -3.99 1.82
N MET A 22 10.57 -3.02 2.24
CA MET A 22 11.01 -1.90 3.09
C MET A 22 11.63 -2.41 4.39
N SER A 23 11.11 -3.47 4.99
CA SER A 23 11.66 -4.00 6.24
C SER A 23 13.07 -4.57 6.09
N ALA A 24 13.42 -5.13 4.93
CA ALA A 24 14.77 -5.59 4.63
C ALA A 24 15.73 -4.45 4.24
N HIS A 25 15.20 -3.33 3.74
CA HIS A 25 15.99 -2.26 3.11
C HIS A 25 15.59 -0.85 3.58
N GLN A 26 15.33 -0.67 4.88
CA GLN A 26 14.79 0.59 5.43
C GLN A 26 15.62 1.82 5.09
N GLN A 27 16.94 1.69 4.99
CA GLN A 27 17.88 2.75 4.63
C GLN A 27 17.66 3.34 3.21
N ARG A 28 16.87 2.68 2.37
CA ARG A 28 16.53 3.15 1.02
C ARG A 28 15.26 4.01 0.98
N PHE A 29 14.59 4.20 2.10
CA PHE A 29 13.30 4.87 2.18
C PHE A 29 13.31 5.97 3.22
N ASP A 30 12.49 6.98 3.01
CA ASP A 30 12.20 7.98 4.05
C ASP A 30 11.58 7.29 5.28
N PRO A 31 11.94 7.68 6.52
CA PRO A 31 11.35 7.13 7.73
C PRO A 31 9.81 7.24 7.79
N LYS A 32 9.19 8.14 7.03
CA LYS A 32 7.75 8.39 6.96
C LYS A 32 7.22 8.06 5.55
N LEU A 33 6.17 7.24 5.50
CA LEU A 33 5.45 6.93 4.28
C LEU A 33 4.15 7.72 4.19
N PHE A 34 3.79 8.07 2.96
CA PHE A 34 2.50 8.65 2.60
C PHE A 34 1.79 7.76 1.60
N VAL A 35 0.46 7.67 1.71
CA VAL A 35 -0.40 6.97 0.76
C VAL A 35 -1.64 7.79 0.51
N GLU A 36 -1.84 8.20 -0.73
CA GLU A 36 -3.07 8.83 -1.19
C GLU A 36 -4.09 7.76 -1.56
N ILE A 37 -5.30 7.92 -1.02
CA ILE A 37 -6.42 7.03 -1.31
C ILE A 37 -7.43 7.82 -2.12
N ARG A 38 -7.76 7.30 -3.30
CA ARG A 38 -8.77 7.87 -4.20
C ARG A 38 -9.99 8.36 -3.43
N GLY A 39 -10.43 9.57 -3.74
CA GLY A 39 -11.57 10.22 -3.15
C GLY A 39 -12.91 9.65 -3.59
N PHE A 40 -13.94 10.07 -2.88
CA PHE A 40 -15.30 9.62 -3.11
C PHE A 40 -15.80 9.98 -4.53
N LYS A 41 -16.36 8.99 -5.20
CA LYS A 41 -17.27 9.18 -6.34
C LYS A 41 -18.59 8.47 -6.05
N ASN A 42 -19.67 9.02 -6.59
CA ASN A 42 -20.99 8.40 -6.48
C ASN A 42 -21.15 7.24 -7.48
N ALA A 43 -22.33 6.60 -7.49
CA ALA A 43 -22.62 5.48 -8.39
C ALA A 43 -22.62 5.84 -9.88
N LYS A 44 -22.66 7.13 -10.22
CA LYS A 44 -22.57 7.66 -11.60
C LYS A 44 -21.13 8.07 -11.96
N ASP A 45 -20.14 7.69 -11.15
CA ASP A 45 -18.73 8.08 -11.28
C ASP A 45 -18.45 9.59 -11.14
N GLU A 46 -19.34 10.33 -10.50
CA GLU A 46 -19.19 11.77 -10.29
C GLU A 46 -18.46 12.07 -8.98
N SER A 47 -17.41 12.90 -9.03
CA SER A 47 -16.76 13.47 -7.85
C SER A 47 -17.42 14.78 -7.45
N TYR A 48 -18.00 14.83 -6.25
CA TYR A 48 -18.59 16.06 -5.72
C TYR A 48 -17.52 17.13 -5.45
N PHE A 49 -16.33 16.70 -5.02
CA PHE A 49 -15.21 17.59 -4.74
C PHE A 49 -14.70 18.25 -6.03
N TRP A 50 -14.42 17.45 -7.06
CA TRP A 50 -13.99 17.94 -8.37
C TRP A 50 -14.98 18.96 -8.94
N ASN A 51 -16.26 18.59 -8.99
CA ASN A 51 -17.32 19.40 -9.60
C ASN A 51 -17.57 20.73 -8.88
N SER A 52 -17.21 20.84 -7.60
CA SER A 52 -17.52 22.03 -6.77
C SER A 52 -16.30 22.85 -6.39
N PHE A 53 -15.09 22.31 -6.53
CA PHE A 53 -13.84 22.95 -6.11
C PHE A 53 -12.79 22.86 -7.22
N SER A 54 -12.25 21.68 -7.49
CA SER A 54 -11.07 21.51 -8.33
C SER A 54 -11.29 22.03 -9.76
N LYS A 55 -12.44 21.73 -10.38
CA LYS A 55 -12.76 22.17 -11.75
C LYS A 55 -12.68 23.68 -11.96
N THR A 56 -12.88 24.49 -10.91
CA THR A 56 -12.79 25.95 -10.99
C THR A 56 -11.35 26.43 -11.21
N PHE A 57 -10.38 25.65 -10.72
CA PHE A 57 -8.95 25.97 -10.76
C PHE A 57 -8.23 25.27 -11.91
N PHE A 58 -8.78 24.16 -12.37
CA PHE A 58 -8.22 23.33 -13.42
C PHE A 58 -9.03 23.50 -14.71
N ASN A 59 -8.49 24.24 -15.69
CA ASN A 59 -9.16 24.41 -16.97
C ASN A 59 -9.15 23.08 -17.75
N LEU A 60 -10.34 22.48 -17.92
CA LEU A 60 -10.56 21.13 -18.46
C LEU A 60 -10.00 20.93 -19.87
N ASP A 61 -9.89 21.97 -20.68
CA ASP A 61 -9.31 21.87 -22.03
C ASP A 61 -7.80 21.60 -22.02
N PHE A 62 -7.12 21.93 -20.93
CA PHE A 62 -5.72 21.53 -20.68
C PHE A 62 -5.63 20.13 -20.06
N PHE A 63 -6.77 19.60 -19.62
CA PHE A 63 -6.94 18.54 -18.63
C PHE A 63 -7.51 17.26 -19.29
N LYS A 64 -6.83 16.76 -20.34
CA LYS A 64 -6.64 15.30 -20.49
C LYS A 64 -5.79 14.78 -19.31
N ALA A 65 -6.30 14.96 -18.10
CA ALA A 65 -5.49 15.26 -16.92
C ALA A 65 -5.04 14.07 -16.08
N ASP A 66 -5.70 12.93 -16.22
CA ASP A 66 -5.20 11.70 -15.66
C ASP A 66 -3.93 11.23 -16.41
N GLU A 67 -3.71 11.68 -17.65
CA GLU A 67 -2.50 11.38 -18.42
C GLU A 67 -1.33 12.35 -18.12
N ILE A 68 -1.62 13.64 -17.84
CA ILE A 68 -0.57 14.67 -17.65
C ILE A 68 -0.08 14.76 -16.19
N SER A 69 -0.91 14.45 -15.19
CA SER A 69 -0.47 14.43 -13.78
C SER A 69 0.63 13.38 -13.50
N TYR A 70 0.75 12.36 -14.34
CA TYR A 70 1.83 11.38 -14.26
C TYR A 70 3.18 11.94 -14.78
N ILE A 71 3.16 13.03 -15.54
CA ILE A 71 4.29 13.56 -16.32
C ILE A 71 4.82 14.87 -15.71
N ASP A 72 3.94 15.76 -15.23
CA ASP A 72 4.35 17.02 -14.62
C ASP A 72 3.38 17.45 -13.52
N ASN A 73 3.85 17.65 -12.29
CA ASN A 73 3.05 18.11 -11.16
C ASN A 73 3.11 19.64 -10.95
N HIS A 74 3.92 20.38 -11.73
CA HIS A 74 4.06 21.83 -11.57
C HIS A 74 2.76 22.58 -11.85
N PHE A 75 1.99 22.16 -12.86
CA PHE A 75 0.71 22.80 -13.18
C PHE A 75 -0.27 22.73 -12.00
N ILE A 76 -0.20 21.69 -11.16
CA ILE A 76 -1.05 21.53 -9.98
C ILE A 76 -0.75 22.67 -9.00
N MET A 77 0.53 22.93 -8.75
CA MET A 77 0.97 23.97 -7.82
C MET A 77 0.59 25.38 -8.27
N GLU A 78 0.58 25.65 -9.58
CA GLU A 78 0.21 26.95 -10.14
C GLU A 78 -1.31 27.18 -10.17
N SER A 79 -2.10 26.11 -10.29
CA SER A 79 -3.55 26.18 -10.44
C SER A 79 -4.28 26.38 -9.10
N ILE A 80 -3.74 25.83 -8.01
CA ILE A 80 -4.42 25.84 -6.70
C ILE A 80 -4.39 27.24 -6.07
N PRO A 81 -5.47 27.65 -5.37
CA PRO A 81 -5.48 28.89 -4.59
C PRO A 81 -4.30 28.99 -3.62
N LYS A 82 -3.61 30.14 -3.63
CA LYS A 82 -2.58 30.47 -2.64
C LYS A 82 -3.14 30.74 -1.24
N TYR A 83 -4.45 30.96 -1.15
CA TYR A 83 -5.14 31.34 0.09
C TYR A 83 -6.02 30.19 0.60
N PRO A 84 -6.17 30.04 1.93
CA PRO A 84 -7.04 29.02 2.51
C PRO A 84 -8.48 29.11 2.01
N PHE A 85 -9.13 27.95 1.89
CA PHE A 85 -10.54 27.86 1.56
C PHE A 85 -11.36 27.38 2.78
N ILE A 86 -12.47 28.04 3.07
CA ILE A 86 -13.36 27.73 4.20
C ILE A 86 -14.31 26.59 3.77
N ILE A 87 -14.11 25.39 4.32
CA ILE A 87 -14.88 24.18 3.98
C ILE A 87 -16.38 24.37 4.26
N GLU A 88 -16.74 25.15 5.28
CA GLU A 88 -18.11 25.44 5.70
C GLU A 88 -18.93 26.14 4.61
N HIS A 89 -18.28 26.83 3.67
CA HIS A 89 -18.90 27.48 2.52
C HIS A 89 -19.11 26.54 1.31
N MET A 90 -18.50 25.35 1.30
CA MET A 90 -18.74 24.37 0.24
C MET A 90 -20.17 23.80 0.31
N PRO A 91 -20.72 23.25 -0.78
CA PRO A 91 -21.99 22.52 -0.71
C PRO A 91 -21.93 21.38 0.32
N LYS A 92 -23.02 21.16 1.07
CA LYS A 92 -23.08 20.13 2.13
C LYS A 92 -22.71 18.72 1.63
N LYS A 93 -22.97 18.41 0.36
CA LYS A 93 -22.55 17.14 -0.27
C LYS A 93 -21.03 16.97 -0.34
N VAL A 94 -20.27 18.06 -0.52
CA VAL A 94 -18.80 18.06 -0.56
C VAL A 94 -18.24 17.96 0.85
N GLN A 95 -18.75 18.75 1.79
CA GLN A 95 -18.38 18.70 3.21
C GLN A 95 -18.50 17.27 3.77
N ARG A 96 -19.51 16.51 3.32
CA ARG A 96 -19.73 15.12 3.74
C ARG A 96 -18.75 14.11 3.15
N VAL A 97 -18.03 14.42 2.07
CA VAL A 97 -17.20 13.45 1.34
C VAL A 97 -15.74 13.85 1.21
N ILE A 98 -15.38 15.09 1.52
CA ILE A 98 -13.98 15.52 1.63
C ILE A 98 -13.22 14.65 2.65
N GLY A 99 -12.03 14.19 2.29
CA GLY A 99 -11.23 13.25 3.07
C GLY A 99 -11.84 11.85 3.18
N LYS A 100 -12.89 11.52 2.42
CA LYS A 100 -13.46 10.16 2.40
C LYS A 100 -12.93 9.37 1.20
N PRO A 101 -12.49 8.12 1.43
CA PRO A 101 -12.06 7.26 0.36
C PRO A 101 -13.25 6.83 -0.53
N HIS A 102 -12.95 6.52 -1.78
CA HIS A 102 -13.87 5.87 -2.69
C HIS A 102 -14.38 4.54 -2.09
N PRO A 103 -15.66 4.16 -2.26
CA PRO A 103 -16.18 2.87 -1.79
C PRO A 103 -15.30 1.66 -2.21
N ASN A 104 -14.91 1.60 -3.49
CA ASN A 104 -13.98 0.58 -4.01
C ASN A 104 -12.55 0.63 -3.43
N ALA A 105 -12.13 1.75 -2.81
CA ALA A 105 -10.83 1.89 -2.16
C ALA A 105 -10.87 1.57 -0.65
N MET A 106 -12.07 1.42 -0.06
CA MET A 106 -12.25 1.06 1.35
C MET A 106 -11.46 -0.18 1.80
N PRO A 107 -11.36 -1.26 1.01
CA PRO A 107 -10.55 -2.42 1.42
C PRO A 107 -9.06 -2.07 1.56
N ALA A 108 -8.51 -1.25 0.66
CA ALA A 108 -7.12 -0.80 0.73
C ALA A 108 -6.90 0.15 1.91
N TYR A 109 -7.83 1.10 2.10
CA TYR A 109 -7.82 2.00 3.26
C TYR A 109 -7.80 1.20 4.58
N SER A 110 -8.73 0.26 4.75
CA SER A 110 -8.80 -0.60 5.95
C SER A 110 -7.54 -1.42 6.16
N LEU A 111 -6.96 -1.95 5.08
CA LEU A 111 -5.70 -2.70 5.12
C LEU A 111 -4.53 -1.86 5.65
N LEU A 112 -4.42 -0.60 5.20
CA LEU A 112 -3.39 0.34 5.65
C LEU A 112 -3.62 0.77 7.10
N ARG A 113 -4.87 1.01 7.51
CA ARG A 113 -5.20 1.32 8.91
C ARG A 113 -4.73 0.22 9.87
N LYS A 114 -4.84 -1.06 9.47
CA LYS A 114 -4.30 -2.21 10.22
C LYS A 114 -2.77 -2.22 10.29
N GLN A 115 -2.10 -1.50 9.40
CA GLN A 115 -0.65 -1.33 9.37
C GLN A 115 -0.20 0.00 10.00
N ASN A 116 -1.01 0.56 10.90
CA ASN A 116 -0.77 1.82 11.63
C ASN A 116 -0.76 3.09 10.77
N PHE A 117 -1.21 3.03 9.52
CA PHE A 117 -1.45 4.26 8.75
C PHE A 117 -2.61 5.06 9.37
N ARG A 118 -2.46 6.38 9.42
CA ARG A 118 -3.45 7.31 9.97
C ARG A 118 -3.68 8.48 9.00
N PRO A 119 -4.92 8.99 8.88
CA PRO A 119 -5.17 10.25 8.18
C PRO A 119 -4.35 11.38 8.81
N ASN A 120 -3.75 12.21 7.98
CA ASN A 120 -2.92 13.33 8.41
C ASN A 120 -3.58 14.70 8.16
N GLY A 121 -4.83 14.71 7.70
CA GLY A 121 -5.57 15.92 7.38
C GLY A 121 -5.31 16.46 5.97
N LEU A 122 -4.34 15.90 5.24
CA LEU A 122 -4.15 16.21 3.82
C LEU A 122 -5.17 15.46 2.98
N ILE A 123 -5.57 16.10 1.88
CA ILE A 123 -6.46 15.54 0.88
C ILE A 123 -5.85 15.71 -0.52
N ASP A 124 -6.21 14.80 -1.42
CA ASP A 124 -5.97 14.96 -2.84
C ASP A 124 -6.74 16.18 -3.37
N VAL A 125 -6.07 17.03 -4.13
CA VAL A 125 -6.62 18.30 -4.60
C VAL A 125 -7.55 18.18 -5.80
N LEU A 126 -7.57 17.02 -6.46
CA LEU A 126 -8.44 16.73 -7.60
C LEU A 126 -9.73 16.07 -7.12
N ASP A 127 -9.63 15.02 -6.29
CA ASP A 127 -10.77 14.19 -5.93
C ASP A 127 -11.18 14.27 -4.45
N GLY A 128 -10.40 14.97 -3.61
CA GLY A 128 -10.67 15.16 -2.20
C GLY A 128 -10.41 13.91 -1.35
N GLY A 129 -9.72 12.91 -1.89
CA GLY A 129 -9.39 11.67 -1.20
C GLY A 129 -8.39 11.85 -0.06
N PRO A 130 -8.45 11.01 1.00
CA PRO A 130 -7.56 11.20 2.14
C PRO A 130 -6.13 10.74 1.85
N CYS A 131 -5.17 11.51 2.38
CA CYS A 131 -3.80 11.06 2.54
C CYS A 131 -3.64 10.37 3.91
N LEU A 132 -2.92 9.24 3.90
CA LEU A 132 -2.56 8.50 5.10
C LEU A 132 -1.05 8.51 5.29
N GLU A 133 -0.60 8.48 6.54
CA GLU A 133 0.81 8.40 6.88
C GLU A 133 1.12 7.36 7.94
N ALA A 134 2.34 6.83 7.91
CA ALA A 134 2.91 5.98 8.94
C ALA A 134 4.43 6.15 9.00
N LYS A 135 5.04 5.95 10.18
CA LYS A 135 6.49 5.76 10.28
C LYS A 135 6.82 4.31 9.93
N ILE A 136 7.81 4.07 9.07
CA ILE A 136 8.18 2.73 8.60
C ILE A 136 8.39 1.76 9.76
N LYS A 137 9.16 2.17 10.78
CA LYS A 137 9.46 1.37 11.98
C LYS A 137 8.23 0.97 12.80
N ASP A 138 7.13 1.72 12.69
CA ASP A 138 5.91 1.50 13.46
C ASP A 138 4.89 0.65 12.69
N ILE A 139 5.18 0.30 11.43
CA ILE A 139 4.35 -0.60 10.63
C ILE A 139 4.47 -2.01 11.21
N PRO A 140 3.36 -2.67 11.63
CA PRO A 140 3.38 -4.00 12.25
C PRO A 140 4.16 -5.05 11.47
N LEU A 141 3.96 -5.13 10.15
CA LEU A 141 4.73 -6.06 9.31
C LEU A 141 6.23 -5.76 9.31
N VAL A 142 6.62 -4.49 9.26
CA VAL A 142 8.03 -4.10 9.29
C VAL A 142 8.63 -4.45 10.65
N LYS A 143 7.92 -4.14 11.73
CA LYS A 143 8.36 -4.38 13.11
C LYS A 143 8.48 -5.86 13.45
N SER A 144 7.65 -6.73 12.87
CA SER A 144 7.67 -8.18 13.13
C SER A 144 8.64 -8.95 12.23
N ALA A 145 9.26 -8.29 11.24
CA ALA A 145 10.19 -8.90 10.30
C ALA A 145 11.37 -9.59 11.01
N LYS A 146 11.64 -10.85 10.66
CA LYS A 146 12.78 -11.63 11.14
C LYS A 146 13.40 -12.43 10.01
N LEU A 147 14.74 -12.53 10.03
CA LEU A 147 15.52 -13.32 9.09
C LEU A 147 15.96 -14.63 9.73
N PHE A 148 15.79 -15.73 9.00
CA PHE A 148 16.23 -17.06 9.43
C PHE A 148 16.77 -17.86 8.26
N PRO A 149 17.77 -18.74 8.48
CA PRO A 149 18.18 -19.72 7.49
C PRO A 149 17.03 -20.68 7.15
N ILE A 150 16.96 -21.09 5.88
CA ILE A 150 15.96 -22.06 5.41
C ILE A 150 16.52 -23.48 5.32
N VAL A 151 15.65 -24.46 5.60
CA VAL A 151 15.86 -25.87 5.27
C VAL A 151 14.71 -26.35 4.40
N ILE A 152 15.05 -26.91 3.24
CA ILE A 152 14.07 -27.44 2.29
C ILE A 152 13.75 -28.88 2.67
N LYS A 153 12.47 -29.17 2.96
CA LYS A 153 12.01 -30.51 3.35
C LYS A 153 10.87 -30.99 2.46
N ARG A 154 10.81 -32.31 2.22
CA ARG A 154 9.73 -32.95 1.46
C ARG A 154 8.46 -33.10 2.31
N ASN A 155 8.62 -33.58 3.55
CA ASN A 155 7.53 -33.74 4.51
C ASN A 155 7.72 -32.72 5.64
N ILE A 156 6.77 -31.80 5.77
CA ILE A 156 6.79 -30.72 6.75
C ILE A 156 5.48 -30.77 7.52
N ASN A 157 5.56 -30.84 8.85
CA ASN A 157 4.41 -30.56 9.69
C ASN A 157 4.31 -29.03 9.84
N PHE A 158 3.51 -28.41 8.98
CA PHE A 158 3.36 -26.95 8.97
C PHE A 158 2.65 -26.48 10.26
N ASP A 159 3.22 -25.49 10.94
CA ASP A 159 2.66 -24.92 12.17
C ASP A 159 2.30 -23.43 12.03
N ARG A 160 2.65 -22.80 10.89
CA ARG A 160 2.47 -21.38 10.63
C ARG A 160 2.01 -21.13 9.21
N PHE A 161 1.26 -20.03 9.03
CA PHE A 161 0.88 -19.49 7.74
C PHE A 161 1.19 -17.99 7.71
N GLY A 162 1.94 -17.53 6.72
CA GLY A 162 2.38 -16.14 6.70
C GLY A 162 3.16 -15.76 5.45
N PHE A 163 3.76 -14.58 5.49
CA PHE A 163 4.63 -14.12 4.43
C PHE A 163 6.03 -14.72 4.60
N ILE A 164 6.60 -15.15 3.49
CA ILE A 164 7.98 -15.63 3.38
C ILE A 164 8.57 -14.91 2.18
N SER A 165 9.76 -14.34 2.35
CA SER A 165 10.41 -13.60 1.27
C SER A 165 11.89 -13.86 1.16
N ASN A 166 12.38 -13.77 -0.07
CA ASN A 166 13.80 -13.61 -0.34
C ASN A 166 14.13 -12.12 -0.17
N PRO A 167 14.95 -11.73 0.81
CA PRO A 167 15.25 -10.32 1.07
C PRO A 167 16.28 -9.74 0.09
N SER A 168 16.87 -10.54 -0.80
CA SER A 168 17.79 -10.05 -1.83
C SER A 168 17.15 -8.96 -2.67
N ILE A 169 17.93 -7.93 -3.04
CA ILE A 169 17.44 -6.85 -3.91
C ILE A 169 17.20 -7.37 -5.32
N ASP A 170 18.15 -8.14 -5.86
CA ASP A 170 18.13 -8.60 -7.25
C ASP A 170 17.11 -9.72 -7.48
N GLU A 171 16.82 -10.49 -6.43
CA GLU A 171 15.97 -11.68 -6.49
C GLU A 171 14.75 -11.55 -5.55
N PHE A 172 14.34 -10.31 -5.24
CA PHE A 172 13.26 -10.09 -4.29
C PHE A 172 11.97 -10.80 -4.73
N ALA A 173 11.48 -11.66 -3.85
CA ALA A 173 10.26 -12.41 -4.07
C ALA A 173 9.53 -12.61 -2.75
N VAL A 174 8.20 -12.65 -2.79
CA VAL A 174 7.35 -12.88 -1.62
C VAL A 174 6.26 -13.88 -1.96
N VAL A 175 6.06 -14.84 -1.08
CA VAL A 175 4.89 -15.72 -1.08
C VAL A 175 4.11 -15.57 0.21
N LYS A 176 2.84 -16.01 0.19
CA LYS A 176 2.05 -16.17 1.40
C LYS A 176 1.60 -17.62 1.50
N GLU A 177 2.33 -18.40 2.30
CA GLU A 177 2.25 -19.86 2.30
C GLU A 177 2.44 -20.43 3.71
N ASN A 178 2.18 -21.72 3.84
CA ASN A 178 2.46 -22.48 5.06
C ASN A 178 3.98 -22.74 5.19
N TYR A 179 4.49 -22.66 6.41
CA TYR A 179 5.86 -23.02 6.77
C TYR A 179 5.90 -23.59 8.19
N ALA A 180 7.04 -24.17 8.57
CA ALA A 180 7.30 -24.52 9.96
C ALA A 180 8.53 -23.78 10.48
N PHE A 181 8.59 -23.54 11.79
CA PHE A 181 9.75 -22.90 12.42
C PHE A 181 10.33 -23.79 13.52
N ASP A 182 11.58 -24.19 13.35
CA ASP A 182 12.35 -24.87 14.39
C ASP A 182 12.88 -23.83 15.38
N LYS A 183 12.32 -23.83 16.59
CA LYS A 183 12.68 -22.85 17.63
C LYS A 183 14.09 -23.07 18.17
N ASP A 184 14.55 -24.30 18.22
CA ASP A 184 15.84 -24.66 18.83
C ASP A 184 16.97 -24.27 17.88
N LYS A 185 16.81 -24.59 16.59
CA LYS A 185 17.80 -24.26 15.55
C LYS A 185 17.62 -22.88 14.92
N LYS A 186 16.48 -22.23 15.17
CA LYS A 186 16.07 -20.96 14.54
C LYS A 186 16.06 -21.06 12.99
N GLU A 187 15.52 -22.15 12.48
CA GLU A 187 15.45 -22.46 11.05
C GLU A 187 14.01 -22.45 10.54
N LEU A 188 13.83 -22.02 9.30
CA LEU A 188 12.54 -22.09 8.59
C LEU A 188 12.48 -23.34 7.71
N PHE A 189 11.47 -24.17 7.93
CA PHE A 189 11.20 -25.32 7.08
C PHE A 189 10.18 -24.94 6.00
N ILE A 190 10.61 -25.03 4.74
CA ILE A 190 9.80 -24.69 3.58
C ILE A 190 9.81 -25.82 2.55
N SER A 191 8.74 -25.90 1.75
CA SER A 191 8.67 -26.86 0.66
C SER A 191 9.57 -26.46 -0.51
N ALA A 192 9.96 -27.43 -1.34
CA ALA A 192 10.71 -27.16 -2.57
C ALA A 192 9.98 -26.20 -3.53
N LYS A 193 8.64 -26.23 -3.55
CA LYS A 193 7.80 -25.30 -4.33
C LYS A 193 7.99 -23.86 -3.85
N VAL A 194 7.98 -23.62 -2.53
CA VAL A 194 8.19 -22.30 -1.95
C VAL A 194 9.62 -21.82 -2.20
N ALA A 195 10.62 -22.67 -1.99
CA ALA A 195 12.02 -22.34 -2.26
C ALA A 195 12.23 -21.92 -3.72
N LYS A 196 11.68 -22.69 -4.67
CA LYS A 196 11.73 -22.36 -6.10
C LYS A 196 11.04 -21.04 -6.43
N ALA A 197 9.86 -20.78 -5.86
CA ALA A 197 9.12 -19.53 -6.09
C ALA A 197 9.85 -18.30 -5.53
N LEU A 198 10.65 -18.47 -4.48
CA LEU A 198 11.46 -17.42 -3.86
C LEU A 198 12.90 -17.35 -4.40
N ASN A 199 13.26 -18.24 -5.32
CA ASN A 199 14.63 -18.42 -5.79
C ASN A 199 15.66 -18.62 -4.65
N LEU A 200 15.27 -19.40 -3.63
CA LEU A 200 16.12 -19.69 -2.47
C LEU A 200 16.76 -21.08 -2.59
N LYS A 201 18.04 -21.16 -2.23
CA LYS A 201 18.81 -22.40 -2.11
C LYS A 201 18.86 -22.85 -0.63
N PRO A 202 19.14 -24.12 -0.32
CA PRO A 202 19.39 -24.55 1.06
C PRO A 202 20.36 -23.60 1.79
N ASN A 203 20.11 -23.32 3.07
CA ASN A 203 20.86 -22.37 3.92
C ASN A 203 20.79 -20.89 3.51
N SER A 204 20.00 -20.53 2.50
CA SER A 204 19.70 -19.11 2.22
C SER A 204 18.93 -18.50 3.39
N LEU A 205 19.03 -17.18 3.56
CA LEU A 205 18.20 -16.45 4.50
C LEU A 205 16.84 -16.13 3.87
N ALA A 206 15.76 -16.42 4.59
CA ALA A 206 14.44 -15.95 4.27
C ALA A 206 13.92 -15.03 5.38
N GLN A 207 13.15 -14.03 4.98
CA GLN A 207 12.44 -13.17 5.92
C GLN A 207 11.00 -13.64 6.10
N VAL A 208 10.54 -13.67 7.35
CA VAL A 208 9.14 -13.89 7.75
C VAL A 208 8.65 -12.76 8.65
N ASN A 209 7.34 -12.58 8.74
CA ASN A 209 6.69 -11.51 9.50
C ASN A 209 5.57 -12.04 10.39
#